data_AF-A0A536GXR5-F1
#
_entry.id   AF-A0A536GXR5-F1
#
_cell.length_a   1.000
_cell.length_b   1.000
_cell.length_c   1.000
_cell.angle_alpha   90.00
_cell.angle_beta   90.00
_cell.angle_gamma   90.00
#
_symmetry.space_group_name_H-M   'P 1'
#
loop_
_entity.id
_entity.type
_entity.pdbx_description
1 polymer ?
#
loop_
_entity_poly.entity_id
_entity_poly.type
_entity_poly.pdbx_seq_one_letter_code
_entity_poly.pdbx_strand_id
1 'polypeptide(L)' 'MHPRQAWKLLIPIFAVFWALFAVVLIAADFPFYIISIALSTILMLSILVVALAWAYTHDY' A
#
# COMPACT_ATOMS: atom_id res chain seq x y z
N MET A 1 -7.31 -1.23 -21.63
CA MET A 1 -7.72 -1.33 -20.21
C MET A 1 -8.55 -0.10 -19.89
N HIS A 2 -9.79 -0.24 -19.43
CA HIS A 2 -10.62 0.93 -19.12
C HIS A 2 -9.99 1.71 -17.94
N PRO A 3 -9.76 3.03 -18.06
CA PRO A 3 -9.09 3.83 -17.02
C PRO A 3 -9.82 3.78 -15.66
N ARG A 4 -11.13 3.47 -15.65
CA ARG A 4 -11.97 3.40 -14.44
C ARG A 4 -11.67 2.23 -13.48
N GLN A 5 -10.85 1.24 -13.87
CA GLN A 5 -10.54 0.07 -13.02
C GLN A 5 -9.09 0.04 -12.51
N ALA A 6 -8.28 1.07 -12.78
CA ALA A 6 -6.88 1.11 -12.35
C ALA A 6 -6.71 0.98 -10.82
N TRP A 7 -7.67 1.46 -10.02
CA TRP A 7 -7.64 1.31 -8.57
C TRP A 7 -7.64 -0.15 -8.11
N LYS A 8 -8.26 -1.06 -8.88
CA LYS A 8 -8.27 -2.50 -8.57
C LYS A 8 -6.89 -3.13 -8.74
N LEU A 9 -6.03 -2.55 -9.59
CA LEU A 9 -4.63 -2.99 -9.76
C LEU A 9 -3.73 -2.45 -8.65
N LEU A 10 -4.08 -1.32 -8.02
CA LEU A 10 -3.32 -0.78 -6.89
C LEU A 10 -3.34 -1.73 -5.68
N ILE A 11 -4.45 -2.41 -5.43
CA ILE A 11 -4.60 -3.35 -4.29
C ILE A 11 -3.57 -4.49 -4.34
N PRO A 12 -3.46 -5.31 -5.42
CA PRO A 12 -2.47 -6.36 -5.49
C PRO A 12 -1.04 -5.81 -5.56
N ILE A 13 -0.81 -4.65 -6.18
CA ILE A 13 0.52 -4.01 -6.18
C ILE A 13 0.94 -3.66 -4.75
N PHE A 14 0.04 -3.09 -3.95
CA PHE A 14 0.31 -2.82 -2.54
C PHE A 14 0.53 -4.11 -1.75
N ALA A 15 -0.25 -5.16 -1.98
CA ALA A 15 -0.07 -6.44 -1.29
C ALA A 15 1.33 -7.05 -1.55
N VAL A 16 1.79 -7.03 -2.80
CA VAL A 16 3.14 -7.50 -3.17
C VAL A 16 4.21 -6.60 -2.56
N PHE A 17 4.04 -5.28 -2.61
CA PHE A 17 4.95 -4.33 -1.97
C PHE A 17 5.07 -4.61 -0.46
N TRP A 18 3.95 -4.82 0.22
CA TRP A 18 3.90 -5.12 1.65
C TRP A 18 4.63 -6.41 1.99
N ALA A 19 4.43 -7.47 1.21
CA ALA A 19 5.12 -8.74 1.39
C ALA A 19 6.64 -8.58 1.23
N LEU A 20 7.08 -7.92 0.15
CA LEU A 20 8.51 -7.68 -0.10
C LEU A 20 9.14 -6.80 0.97
N PHE A 21 8.44 -5.73 1.37
CA PHE A 21 8.93 -4.79 2.38
C PHE A 21 9.06 -5.46 3.75
N ALA A 22 8.07 -6.26 4.17
CA ALA A 22 8.15 -7.04 5.40
C ALA A 22 9.34 -8.01 5.40
N VAL A 23 9.58 -8.72 4.28
CA VAL A 23 10.73 -9.63 4.15
C VAL A 23 12.06 -8.88 4.30
N VAL A 24 12.23 -7.73 3.65
CA VAL A 24 13.45 -6.92 3.76
C VAL A 24 13.68 -6.45 5.19
N LEU A 25 12.63 -5.99 5.88
CA LEU A 25 12.75 -5.48 7.25
C LEU A 25 13.13 -6.58 8.25
N ILE A 26 12.59 -7.78 8.07
CA ILE A 26 12.95 -8.95 8.90
C ILE A 26 14.39 -9.38 8.59
N ALA A 27 14.77 -9.44 7.30
CA ALA A 27 16.11 -9.88 6.90
C ALA A 27 17.23 -8.91 7.29
N ALA A 28 16.93 -7.63 7.50
CA ALA A 28 17.89 -6.60 7.86
C ALA A 28 17.97 -6.34 9.38
N ASP A 29 17.33 -7.17 10.22
CA ASP A 29 17.35 -7.05 11.69
C ASP A 29 16.98 -5.64 12.20
N PHE A 30 16.07 -4.95 11.50
CA PHE A 30 15.66 -3.61 11.91
C PHE A 30 14.92 -3.65 13.26
N PRO A 31 15.05 -2.62 14.10
CA PRO A 31 14.31 -2.53 15.36
C PRO A 31 12.80 -2.60 15.10
N PHE A 32 12.11 -3.52 15.78
CA PHE A 32 10.67 -3.77 15.62
C PHE A 32 9.82 -2.50 15.72
N TYR A 33 10.20 -1.55 16.58
CA TYR A 33 9.52 -0.27 16.73
C TYR A 33 9.58 0.59 15.46
N ILE A 34 10.74 0.64 14.80
CA ILE A 34 10.94 1.39 13.56
C ILE A 34 10.17 0.74 12.42
N ILE A 35 10.21 -0.60 12.34
CA ILE A 35 9.43 -1.39 11.38
C ILE A 35 7.94 -1.10 11.54
N SER A 36 7.44 -1.14 12.78
CA SER A 36 6.03 -0.94 13.09
C SER A 36 5.54 0.46 12.71
N ILE A 37 6.34 1.50 12.96
CA ILE A 37 6.02 2.87 12.54
C ILE A 37 6.01 2.97 11.01
N ALA A 38 7.06 2.50 10.35
CA ALA A 38 7.18 2.58 8.89
C ALA A 38 6.02 1.86 8.20
N LEU A 39 5.70 0.64 8.62
CA LEU A 39 4.58 -0.13 8.12
C LEU A 39 3.26 0.61 8.36
N SER A 40 3.02 1.12 9.58
CA SER A 40 1.77 1.82 9.90
C SER A 40 1.57 3.09 9.06
N THR A 41 2.62 3.89 8.88
CA THR A 41 2.57 5.10 8.05
C THR A 41 2.32 4.76 6.57
N ILE A 42 3.04 3.77 6.05
CA ILE A 42 2.85 3.30 4.66
C ILE A 42 1.44 2.75 4.47
N LEU A 43 0.88 2.02 5.44
CA LEU A 43 -0.45 1.43 5.33
C LEU A 43 -1.50 2.52 5.19
N MET A 44 -1.39 3.54 6.05
CA MET A 44 -2.30 4.68 6.05
C MET A 44 -2.23 5.46 4.73
N LEU A 45 -1.02 5.66 4.18
CA LEU A 45 -0.85 6.28 2.87
C LEU A 45 -1.40 5.40 1.72
N SER A 46 -1.20 4.09 1.75
CA SER A 46 -1.75 3.15 0.77
C SER A 46 -3.27 3.18 0.76
N ILE A 47 -3.90 3.15 1.95
CA ILE A 47 -5.36 3.25 2.09
C ILE A 47 -5.85 4.59 1.55
N LEU A 48 -5.18 5.70 1.88
CA LEU A 48 -5.54 7.02 1.39
C LEU A 48 -5.50 7.09 -0.14
N VAL A 49 -4.44 6.57 -0.76
CA VAL A 49 -4.31 6.55 -2.23
C VAL A 49 -5.42 5.71 -2.88
N VAL A 50 -5.73 4.54 -2.32
CA VAL A 50 -6.82 3.69 -2.84
C VAL A 50 -8.18 4.36 -2.67
N ALA A 51 -8.43 4.99 -1.52
CA ALA A 51 -9.67 5.73 -1.25
C ALA A 51 -9.84 6.92 -2.21
N LEU A 52 -8.77 7.67 -2.48
CA LEU A 52 -8.79 8.80 -3.41
C LEU A 52 -9.02 8.33 -4.85
N ALA A 53 -8.35 7.25 -5.27
CA ALA A 53 -8.54 6.65 -6.59
C ALA A 53 -9.95 6.08 -6.76
N TRP A 54 -10.52 5.51 -5.70
CA TRP A 54 -11.89 5.04 -5.68
C TRP A 54 -12.87 6.21 -5.80
N ALA A 55 -12.72 7.27 -4.99
CA ALA A 55 -13.57 8.46 -5.02
C ALA A 55 -13.55 9.12 -6.41
N TYR A 56 -12.35 9.31 -6.97
CA TYR A 56 -12.18 9.86 -8.33
C TYR A 56 -12.84 9.02 -9.44
N THR A 57 -13.03 7.71 -9.24
CA THR A 57 -13.66 6.83 -10.24
C THR A 57 -15.15 6.56 -10.01
N HIS A 58 -15.69 6.93 -8.84
CA HIS A 58 -17.10 6.73 -8.48
C HIS A 58 -17.92 8.03 -8.47
N ASP A 59 -17.28 9.18 -8.25
CA ASP A 59 -17.94 10.50 -8.34
C ASP A 59 -18.02 11.05 -9.80
N TYR A 60 -17.58 10.28 -10.81
CA TYR A 60 -17.71 10.55 -12.27
C TYR A 60 -18.11 9.28 -13.06
#